data_AF-A0A2W5YB71-F1
#
_entry.id   AF-A0A2W5YB71-F1
#
_cell.length_a   1.000
_cell.length_b   1.000
_cell.length_c   1.000
_cell.angle_alpha   90.00
_cell.angle_beta   90.00
_cell.angle_gamma   90.00
#
_symmetry.space_group_name_H-M   'P 1'
#
loop_
_entity.id
_entity.type
_entity.pdbx_description
1 polymer ?
#
loop_
_entity_poly.entity_id
_entity_poly.type
_entity_poly.pdbx_seq_one_letter_code
_entity_poly.pdbx_strand_id
1 'polypeptide(L)'
;MARRNPSTSFAARATNIAGMEFDSFSIGLLLLRPDAPVLDAQAEDELQDAHMDHLAQLHEAGLLLAAGPLRPPDGGPNRGLSILRLEPQKAQEALERDPAVLAGRYSVLVLPWLVPAGAISFSPTRFPRSLAEARAS
;
A
#
# COMPACT_ATOMS: atom_id res chain seq x y z
N MET A 1 8.83 -36.09 -14.48
CA MET A 1 9.47 -34.84 -14.96
C MET A 1 8.49 -33.70 -14.77
N ALA A 2 8.57 -32.97 -13.65
CA ALA A 2 7.71 -31.82 -13.39
C ALA A 2 8.34 -30.55 -13.97
N ARG A 3 7.58 -29.82 -14.78
CA ARG A 3 8.00 -28.57 -15.43
C ARG A 3 8.21 -27.50 -14.35
N ARG A 4 9.44 -26.96 -14.26
CA ARG A 4 9.72 -25.74 -13.49
C ARG A 4 9.01 -24.58 -14.18
N ASN A 5 8.03 -23.98 -13.51
CA ASN A 5 7.53 -22.65 -13.89
C ASN A 5 8.62 -21.65 -13.54
N PRO A 6 9.12 -20.82 -14.46
CA PRO A 6 10.00 -19.72 -14.11
C PRO A 6 9.11 -18.64 -13.48
N SER A 7 8.92 -18.69 -12.17
CA SER A 7 8.43 -17.51 -11.45
C SER A 7 9.40 -16.38 -11.74
N THR A 8 8.90 -15.32 -12.37
CA THR A 8 9.59 -14.06 -12.60
C THR A 8 10.00 -13.47 -11.25
N SER A 9 11.12 -13.93 -10.71
CA SER A 9 11.69 -13.46 -9.46
C SER A 9 12.44 -12.17 -9.73
N PHE A 10 11.76 -11.05 -9.56
CA PHE A 10 12.41 -9.86 -9.02
C PHE A 10 12.16 -9.88 -7.51
N ALA A 11 12.92 -10.73 -6.82
CA ALA A 11 12.96 -10.75 -5.37
C ALA A 11 13.38 -9.37 -4.85
N ALA A 12 12.74 -8.95 -3.76
CA ALA A 12 13.34 -8.00 -2.84
C ALA A 12 14.76 -8.46 -2.56
N ARG A 13 15.76 -7.58 -2.64
CA ARG A 13 17.15 -8.02 -2.46
C ARG A 13 17.31 -8.63 -1.06
N ALA A 14 17.65 -9.92 -1.03
CA ALA A 14 17.98 -10.63 0.19
C ALA A 14 19.14 -9.90 0.89
N THR A 15 18.86 -9.29 2.04
CA THR A 15 19.92 -8.72 2.88
C THR A 15 20.37 -9.79 3.86
N ASN A 16 21.66 -10.10 3.91
CA ASN A 16 22.20 -11.03 4.89
C ASN A 16 22.53 -10.26 6.18
N ILE A 17 21.83 -10.57 7.27
CA ILE A 17 22.14 -10.07 8.60
C ILE A 17 22.39 -11.29 9.49
N ALA A 18 23.59 -11.38 10.07
CA ALA A 18 24.00 -12.45 10.98
C ALA A 18 23.77 -13.89 10.45
N GLY A 19 23.90 -14.11 9.13
CA GLY A 19 23.78 -15.44 8.51
C GLY A 19 22.35 -15.83 8.10
N MET A 20 21.37 -14.94 8.27
CA MET A 20 19.99 -15.13 7.83
C MET A 20 19.68 -14.21 6.63
N GLU A 21 18.94 -14.73 5.66
CA GLU A 21 18.43 -13.96 4.52
C GLU A 21 17.13 -13.23 4.91
N PHE A 22 16.98 -11.97 4.48
CA PHE A 22 15.80 -11.15 4.72
C PHE A 22 15.20 -10.63 3.42
N ASP A 23 13.88 -10.74 3.26
CA ASP A 23 13.13 -9.98 2.26
C ASP A 23 12.94 -8.53 2.74
N SER A 24 13.00 -7.59 1.80
CA SER A 24 12.85 -6.15 2.06
C SER A 24 11.60 -5.58 1.39
N PHE A 25 10.81 -4.85 2.16
CA PHE A 25 9.61 -4.15 1.72
C PHE A 25 9.61 -2.71 2.24
N SER A 26 8.70 -1.90 1.72
CA SER A 26 8.34 -0.63 2.35
C SER A 26 6.93 -0.72 2.91
N ILE A 27 6.75 -0.30 4.16
CA ILE A 27 5.45 -0.07 4.78
C ILE A 27 5.08 1.40 4.59
N GLY A 28 3.90 1.67 4.04
CA GLY A 28 3.28 2.99 4.01
C GLY A 28 2.13 3.07 5.00
N LEU A 29 2.14 4.05 5.90
CA LEU A 29 1.00 4.42 6.73
C LEU A 29 0.33 5.65 6.15
N LEU A 30 -0.98 5.55 5.93
CA LEU A 30 -1.83 6.67 5.51
C LEU A 30 -2.44 7.30 6.76
N LEU A 31 -2.20 8.60 6.95
CA LEU A 31 -2.58 9.33 8.15
C LEU A 31 -3.54 10.47 7.80
N LEU A 32 -4.62 10.61 8.54
CA LEU A 32 -5.46 11.81 8.52
C LEU A 32 -4.66 13.00 9.02
N ARG A 33 -4.62 14.05 8.21
CA ARG A 33 -3.96 15.30 8.60
C ARG A 33 -4.81 16.07 9.62
N PRO A 34 -4.19 16.69 10.64
CA PRO A 34 -4.90 17.56 11.58
C PRO A 34 -5.57 18.77 10.91
N ASP A 35 -5.00 19.24 9.80
CA ASP A 35 -5.48 20.36 9.00
C ASP A 35 -6.19 19.91 7.71
N ALA A 36 -6.68 18.67 7.67
CA ALA A 36 -7.38 18.15 6.50
C ALA A 36 -8.58 19.03 6.12
N PRO A 37 -8.82 19.27 4.82
CA PRO A 37 -9.97 20.06 4.38
C PRO A 37 -11.28 19.41 4.84
N VAL A 38 -12.26 20.26 5.17
CA VAL A 38 -13.64 19.84 5.39
C VAL A 38 -14.28 19.68 4.02
N LEU A 39 -14.73 18.47 3.72
CA LEU A 39 -15.38 18.11 2.46
C LEU A 39 -16.84 17.75 2.77
N ASP A 40 -17.73 17.97 1.80
CA ASP A 40 -19.07 17.38 1.87
C ASP A 40 -19.02 15.89 1.51
N ALA A 41 -20.10 15.17 1.79
CA ALA A 41 -20.16 13.72 1.61
C ALA A 41 -19.88 13.28 0.17
N GLN A 42 -20.29 14.08 -0.83
CA GLN A 42 -20.05 13.74 -2.23
C GLN A 42 -18.57 13.88 -2.57
N ALA A 43 -17.93 14.98 -2.16
CA ALA A 43 -16.51 15.20 -2.37
C ALA A 43 -15.65 14.20 -1.58
N GLU A 44 -16.09 13.76 -0.39
CA GLU A 44 -15.44 12.68 0.35
C GLU A 44 -15.49 11.34 -0.40
N ASP A 45 -16.65 10.96 -0.93
CA ASP A 45 -16.82 9.73 -1.69
C ASP A 45 -16.01 9.76 -3.00
N GLU A 46 -16.03 10.88 -3.74
CA GLU A 46 -15.24 11.06 -4.97
C GLU A 46 -13.72 10.95 -4.69
N LEU A 47 -13.25 11.56 -3.60
CA LEU A 47 -11.85 11.49 -3.21
C LEU A 47 -11.45 10.08 -2.75
N GLN A 48 -12.35 9.37 -2.07
CA GLN A 48 -12.15 8.01 -1.63
C GLN A 48 -12.10 7.02 -2.80
N ASP A 49 -12.93 7.22 -3.83
CA ASP A 49 -12.88 6.46 -5.08
C ASP A 49 -11.55 6.68 -5.80
N ALA A 50 -11.11 7.94 -5.94
CA ALA A 50 -9.83 8.27 -6.56
C ALA A 50 -8.63 7.65 -5.83
N HIS A 51 -8.66 7.63 -4.49
CA HIS A 51 -7.68 6.93 -3.66
C HIS A 51 -7.66 5.41 -3.92
N MET A 52 -8.83 4.78 -4.00
CA MET A 52 -8.95 3.35 -4.23
C MET A 52 -8.45 2.94 -5.61
N ASP A 53 -8.80 3.71 -6.65
CA ASP A 53 -8.30 3.48 -8.00
C ASP A 53 -6.78 3.63 -8.08
N HIS A 54 -6.18 4.63 -7.40
CA HIS A 54 -4.73 4.78 -7.31
C HIS A 54 -4.06 3.53 -6.72
N LEU A 55 -4.56 3.01 -5.60
CA LEU A 55 -4.02 1.77 -5.00
C LEU A 55 -4.21 0.56 -5.93
N ALA A 56 -5.35 0.46 -6.62
CA ALA A 56 -5.59 -0.60 -7.58
C ALA A 56 -4.60 -0.55 -8.75
N GLN A 57 -4.31 0.64 -9.30
CA GLN A 57 -3.30 0.81 -10.35
C GLN A 57 -1.90 0.41 -9.88
N LEU A 58 -1.49 0.81 -8.67
CA LEU A 58 -0.19 0.40 -8.09
C LEU A 58 -0.10 -1.12 -7.90
N HIS A 59 -1.21 -1.76 -7.51
CA HIS A 59 -1.27 -3.21 -7.34
C HIS A 59 -1.20 -3.94 -8.69
N GLU A 60 -1.95 -3.49 -9.70
CA GLU A 60 -1.88 -4.04 -11.06
C GLU A 60 -0.48 -3.90 -11.69
N ALA A 61 0.23 -2.81 -11.38
CA ALA A 61 1.62 -2.61 -11.77
C ALA A 61 2.63 -3.47 -10.98
N GLY A 62 2.20 -4.23 -9.97
CA GLY A 62 3.04 -5.07 -9.13
C GLY A 62 3.92 -4.30 -8.13
N LEU A 63 3.65 -3.00 -7.94
CA LEU A 63 4.41 -2.12 -7.04
C LEU A 63 3.87 -2.20 -5.61
N LEU A 64 2.54 -2.25 -5.47
CA LEU A 64 1.83 -2.48 -4.22
C LEU A 64 1.47 -3.96 -4.08
N LEU A 65 1.79 -4.57 -2.95
CA LEU A 65 1.55 -5.99 -2.67
C LEU A 65 0.28 -6.22 -1.84
N ALA A 66 0.00 -5.31 -0.92
CA ALA A 66 -1.18 -5.33 -0.07
C ALA A 66 -1.50 -3.91 0.39
N ALA A 67 -2.78 -3.57 0.51
CA ALA A 67 -3.21 -2.39 1.26
C ALA A 67 -4.61 -2.60 1.84
N GLY A 68 -4.94 -1.81 2.86
CA GLY A 68 -6.27 -1.82 3.44
C GLY A 68 -6.44 -0.78 4.54
N PRO A 69 -7.70 -0.56 4.98
CA PRO A 69 -8.01 0.40 6.02
C PRO A 69 -7.50 -0.06 7.38
N LEU A 70 -7.01 0.88 8.17
CA LEU A 70 -6.76 0.69 9.60
C LEU A 70 -7.95 1.23 10.38
N ARG A 71 -8.37 0.51 11.43
CA ARG A 71 -9.47 0.89 12.34
C ARG A 71 -8.88 1.22 13.72
N PRO A 72 -8.38 2.44 13.95
CA PRO A 72 -7.85 2.81 15.26
C PRO A 72 -8.99 2.87 16.29
N PRO A 73 -8.77 2.37 17.52
CA PRO A 73 -9.83 2.28 18.55
C PRO A 73 -10.42 3.65 18.94
N ASP A 74 -9.60 4.71 18.90
CA ASP A 74 -9.99 6.04 19.42
C ASP A 74 -10.09 7.11 18.32
N GLY A 75 -10.36 6.70 17.07
CA GLY A 75 -10.44 7.64 15.94
C GLY A 75 -9.11 8.33 15.59
N GLY A 76 -7.99 7.84 16.14
CA GLY A 76 -6.63 8.33 15.90
C GLY A 76 -6.29 8.41 14.41
N PRO A 77 -5.17 9.05 14.01
CA PRO A 77 -4.96 9.50 12.64
C PRO A 77 -4.78 8.37 11.62
N ASN A 78 -4.51 7.13 12.04
CA ASN A 78 -4.27 6.02 11.13
C ASN A 78 -5.52 5.71 10.29
N ARG A 79 -5.38 5.74 8.96
CA ARG A 79 -6.48 5.47 8.00
C ARG A 79 -6.21 4.24 7.15
N GLY A 80 -4.95 3.93 6.87
CA GLY A 80 -4.60 2.77 6.06
C GLY A 80 -3.15 2.32 6.21
N LEU A 81 -2.89 1.09 5.77
CA LEU A 81 -1.57 0.50 5.66
C LEU A 81 -1.37 -0.03 4.24
N SER A 82 -0.17 0.14 3.70
CA SER A 82 0.27 -0.37 2.41
C SER A 82 1.61 -1.09 2.57
N ILE A 83 1.80 -2.19 1.83
CA ILE A 83 3.08 -2.90 1.73
C ILE A 83 3.52 -2.88 0.26
N LEU A 84 4.69 -2.30 -0.01
CA LEU A 84 5.19 -2.07 -1.35
C LEU A 84 6.48 -2.84 -1.61
N ARG A 85 6.65 -3.29 -2.87
CA ARG A 85 7.91 -3.83 -3.41
C ARG A 85 8.79 -2.72 -3.99
N LEU A 86 8.87 -1.60 -3.28
CA LEU A 86 9.63 -0.43 -3.68
C LEU A 86 10.62 -0.07 -2.57
N GLU A 87 11.78 0.45 -2.96
CA GLU A 87 12.69 1.12 -2.03
C GLU A 87 11.98 2.33 -1.38
N PRO A 88 12.28 2.68 -0.12
CA PRO A 88 11.51 3.66 0.65
C PRO A 88 11.26 5.00 -0.07
N GLN A 89 12.27 5.55 -0.75
CA GLN A 89 12.12 6.81 -1.48
C GLN A 89 11.12 6.70 -2.63
N LYS A 90 11.18 5.61 -3.41
CA LYS A 90 10.24 5.37 -4.51
C LYS A 90 8.84 5.04 -3.99
N ALA A 91 8.75 4.32 -2.87
CA ALA A 91 7.48 4.06 -2.21
C ALA A 91 6.82 5.36 -1.75
N GLN A 92 7.60 6.27 -1.15
CA GLN A 92 7.12 7.60 -0.76
C GLN A 92 6.62 8.39 -1.97
N GLU A 93 7.41 8.49 -3.04
CA GLU A 93 6.99 9.18 -4.27
C GLU A 93 5.72 8.56 -4.89
N ALA A 94 5.54 7.24 -4.81
CA ALA A 94 4.35 6.57 -5.34
C ALA A 94 3.11 6.86 -4.49
N LEU A 95 3.25 6.86 -3.17
CA LEU A 95 2.15 7.13 -2.24
C LEU A 95 1.81 8.63 -2.15
N GLU A 96 2.77 9.54 -2.36
CA GLU A 96 2.51 10.98 -2.39
C GLU A 96 1.74 11.44 -3.64
N ARG A 97 1.69 10.61 -4.69
CA ARG A 97 0.86 10.86 -5.89
C ARG A 97 -0.60 10.50 -5.71
N ASP A 98 -0.97 9.93 -4.56
CA ASP A 98 -2.33 9.62 -4.21
C ASP A 98 -3.21 10.89 -4.23
N PRO A 99 -4.35 10.89 -4.94
CA PRO A 99 -5.26 12.04 -5.00
C PRO A 99 -5.66 12.58 -3.62
N ALA A 100 -5.86 11.71 -2.63
CA ALA A 100 -6.23 12.11 -1.28
C ALA A 100 -5.06 12.72 -0.49
N VAL A 101 -3.82 12.37 -0.83
CA VAL A 101 -2.62 13.02 -0.28
C VAL A 101 -2.41 14.39 -0.93
N LEU A 102 -2.52 14.47 -2.26
CA LEU A 102 -2.40 15.72 -3.01
C LEU A 102 -3.47 16.75 -2.62
N ALA A 103 -4.69 16.29 -2.32
CA ALA A 103 -5.77 17.14 -1.81
C ALA A 103 -5.55 17.61 -0.36
N GLY A 104 -4.48 17.17 0.32
CA GLY A 104 -4.19 17.53 1.70
C GLY A 104 -5.12 16.87 2.73
N ARG A 105 -5.89 15.85 2.34
CA ARG A 105 -6.68 15.04 3.29
C ARG A 105 -5.75 14.16 4.12
N TYR A 106 -4.80 13.52 3.45
CA TYR A 106 -3.88 12.57 4.08
C TYR A 106 -2.42 13.01 3.98
N SER A 107 -1.61 12.46 4.88
CA SER A 107 -0.16 12.41 4.76
C SER A 107 0.28 10.95 4.81
N VAL A 108 1.51 10.69 4.35
CA VAL A 108 2.08 9.34 4.31
C VAL A 108 3.35 9.28 5.14
N LEU A 109 3.51 8.18 5.88
CA LEU A 109 4.77 7.81 6.54
C LEU A 109 5.27 6.50 5.92
N VAL A 110 6.47 6.51 5.36
CA VAL A 110 7.09 5.32 4.75
C VAL A 110 8.23 4.82 5.62
N LEU A 111 8.22 3.52 5.91
CA LEU A 111 9.20 2.83 6.74
C LEU A 111 9.76 1.62 5.99
N PRO A 112 11.09 1.41 5.94
CA PRO A 112 11.65 0.15 5.46
C PRO A 112 11.26 -0.98 6.41
N TRP A 113 10.98 -2.16 5.87
CA TRP A 113 10.62 -3.33 6.64
C TRP A 113 11.36 -4.57 6.12
N LEU A 114 12.20 -5.12 7.00
CA LEU A 114 12.92 -6.37 6.76
C LEU A 114 12.21 -7.51 7.48
N VAL A 115 12.01 -8.62 6.78
CA VAL A 115 11.45 -9.85 7.34
C VAL A 115 12.32 -11.04 6.96
N PRO A 116 12.43 -12.09 7.79
CA PRO A 116 13.12 -13.31 7.39
C PRO A 116 12.60 -13.79 6.04
N ALA A 117 13.51 -14.19 5.14
CA ALA A 117 13.16 -14.56 3.78
C ALA A 117 12.10 -15.66 3.77
N GLY A 118 11.04 -15.47 2.99
CA GLY A 118 9.93 -16.41 2.87
C GLY A 118 8.94 -16.42 4.05
N ALA A 119 9.11 -15.56 5.07
CA ALA A 119 8.14 -15.45 6.17
C ALA A 119 6.76 -14.94 5.73
N ILE A 120 6.69 -14.25 4.58
CA ILE A 120 5.47 -13.69 4.01
C ILE A 120 5.39 -14.03 2.53
N SER A 121 4.19 -14.38 2.06
CA SER A 121 3.89 -14.49 0.64
C SER A 121 2.64 -13.69 0.31
N PHE A 122 2.61 -13.13 -0.91
CA PHE A 122 1.48 -12.36 -1.42
C PHE A 122 0.88 -13.11 -2.60
N SER A 123 -0.45 -13.18 -2.63
CA SER A 123 -1.19 -13.73 -3.76
C SER A 123 -1.80 -12.59 -4.56
N PRO A 124 -1.74 -12.61 -5.91
CA PRO A 124 -2.46 -11.64 -6.71
C PRO A 124 -3.95 -11.63 -6.36
N THR A 125 -4.50 -10.44 -6.20
CA THR A 125 -5.94 -10.23 -5.99
C THR A 125 -6.42 -9.02 -6.81
N ARG A 126 -7.74 -8.82 -6.90
CA ARG A 126 -8.31 -7.62 -7.48
C ARG A 126 -8.56 -6.61 -6.37
N PHE A 127 -8.03 -5.40 -6.53
CA PHE A 127 -8.35 -4.29 -5.64
C PHE A 127 -9.62 -3.60 -6.15
N PRO A 128 -10.55 -3.20 -5.27
CA PRO A 128 -11.69 -2.38 -5.67
C PRO A 128 -11.19 -1.00 -6.11
N ARG A 129 -11.77 -0.46 -7.17
CA ARG A 129 -11.46 0.88 -7.69
C ARG A 129 -12.37 1.99 -7.14
N SER A 130 -13.41 1.61 -6.42
CA SER A 130 -14.37 2.55 -5.83
C SER A 130 -15.09 1.93 -4.64
N LEU A 131 -15.73 2.79 -3.84
CA LEU A 131 -16.64 2.43 -2.77
C LEU A 131 -17.77 1.52 -3.27
N ALA A 132 -18.29 1.78 -4.47
CA ALA A 132 -19.32 0.95 -5.08
C ALA A 132 -18.82 -0.48 -5.34
N GLU A 133 -17.62 -0.64 -5.90
CA GLU A 133 -17.03 -1.97 -6.12
C GLU A 133 -16.73 -2.70 -4.81
N ALA A 134 -16.20 -1.99 -3.81
CA ALA A 134 -15.90 -2.59 -2.51
C ALA A 134 -17.14 -3.08 -1.78
N ARG A 135 -18.28 -2.39 -1.91
CA ARG A 135 -19.56 -2.81 -1.32
C ARG A 135 -20.19 -4.01 -2.04
N ALA A 136 -19.80 -4.27 -3.29
CA ALA A 136 -20.31 -5.36 -4.10
C ALA A 136 -19.46 -6.64 -4.03
N SER A 137 -18.35 -6.61 -3.27
CA SER A 137 -17.36 -7.69 -3.16
C SER A 137 -17.62 -8.63 -1.98
#